data_AF-A0A2A2J4G8-F1
#
_entry.id   AF-A0A2A2J4G8-F1
#
_cell.length_a   1.000
_cell.length_b   1.000
_cell.length_c   1.000
_cell.angle_alpha   90.00
_cell.angle_beta   90.00
_cell.angle_gamma   90.00
#
_symmetry.space_group_name_H-M   'P 1'
#
loop_
_entity.id
_entity.type
_entity.pdbx_description
1 polymer ?
#
loop_
_entity_poly.entity_id
_entity_poly.type
_entity_poly.pdbx_seq_one_letter_code
_entity_poly.pdbx_strand_id
1 'polypeptide(L)'
;MPNLFHAILFSCCLHISHCKLEKVMTEGDAGGTMSVTLHGVTDTLSPENKKYAGALKAAAEAFHDAEEIFNDPTYADKTGWWEDKTNDDGDIVYAKDTPKGRMVTVSAEMPFDVDNVMTHTWKDVATLPQWNPNINFASVIASPTDNFDVINVMGKIMLMDTENNRKHFGELAKQKANGGAAKN
;
A
#
# COMPACT_ATOMS: atom_id res chain seq x y z
N MET A 1 7.87 18.58 16.82
CA MET A 1 7.16 17.29 16.90
C MET A 1 7.70 16.46 15.76
N PRO A 2 8.40 15.33 16.02
CA PRO A 2 8.96 14.56 14.94
C PRO A 2 7.82 13.91 14.16
N ASN A 3 7.89 14.00 12.85
CA ASN A 3 6.87 13.57 11.92
C ASN A 3 6.75 12.04 11.96
N LEU A 4 5.79 11.53 12.75
CA LEU A 4 5.42 10.12 12.80
C LEU A 4 4.61 9.79 11.54
N PHE A 5 5.30 9.61 10.42
CA PHE A 5 4.69 9.12 9.20
C PHE A 5 4.42 7.62 9.36
N HIS A 6 3.14 7.27 9.50
CA HIS A 6 2.69 5.89 9.39
C HIS A 6 2.88 5.46 7.94
N ALA A 7 3.99 4.77 7.65
CA ALA A 7 4.18 4.15 6.36
C ALA A 7 3.17 2.99 6.26
N ILE A 8 2.05 3.22 5.58
CA ILE A 8 1.04 2.21 5.25
C ILE A 8 1.63 1.36 4.13
N LEU A 9 2.60 0.54 4.52
CA LEU A 9 3.31 -0.34 3.64
C LEU A 9 2.50 -1.64 3.54
N PHE A 10 1.84 -1.78 2.39
CA PHE A 10 1.37 -3.04 1.80
C PHE A 10 0.17 -3.79 2.40
N SER A 11 -0.16 -3.64 3.68
CA SER A 11 -1.25 -4.44 4.26
C SER A 11 -2.65 -4.03 3.74
N CYS A 12 -2.90 -2.72 3.61
CA CYS A 12 -4.18 -2.23 3.06
C CYS A 12 -4.37 -2.57 1.57
N CYS A 13 -3.28 -2.61 0.78
CA CYS A 13 -3.40 -2.88 -0.65
C CYS A 13 -3.85 -4.31 -0.93
N LEU A 14 -3.38 -5.33 -0.20
CA LEU A 14 -3.62 -6.72 -0.60
C LEU A 14 -4.99 -7.28 -0.17
N HIS A 15 -5.48 -6.93 1.03
CA HIS A 15 -6.80 -7.41 1.50
C HIS A 15 -7.95 -6.79 0.71
N ILE A 16 -7.82 -5.52 0.30
CA ILE A 16 -8.78 -4.86 -0.57
C ILE A 16 -8.65 -5.39 -2.02
N SER A 17 -7.42 -5.66 -2.48
CA SER A 17 -7.18 -6.18 -3.83
C SER A 17 -7.83 -7.54 -4.06
N HIS A 18 -7.67 -8.53 -3.16
CA HIS A 18 -8.19 -9.87 -3.42
C HIS A 18 -9.73 -9.97 -3.38
N CYS A 19 -10.41 -9.29 -2.47
CA CYS A 19 -11.88 -9.36 -2.37
C CYS A 19 -12.60 -8.48 -3.40
N LYS A 20 -11.97 -7.40 -3.89
CA LYS A 20 -12.65 -6.41 -4.75
C LYS A 20 -12.25 -6.52 -6.22
N LEU A 21 -11.03 -6.95 -6.59
CA LEU A 21 -10.62 -7.06 -7.99
C LEU A 21 -11.32 -8.19 -8.76
N GLU A 22 -11.55 -9.37 -8.15
CA GLU A 22 -12.31 -10.45 -8.81
C GLU A 22 -13.74 -10.01 -9.20
N LYS A 23 -14.33 -9.14 -8.38
CA LYS A 23 -15.68 -8.60 -8.62
C LYS A 23 -15.68 -7.43 -9.61
N VAL A 24 -14.67 -6.57 -9.57
CA VAL A 24 -14.53 -5.41 -10.48
C VAL A 24 -14.13 -5.82 -11.90
N MET A 25 -13.40 -6.92 -12.08
CA MET A 25 -13.01 -7.40 -13.42
C MET A 25 -14.12 -8.18 -14.15
N THR A 26 -15.13 -8.70 -13.44
CA THR A 26 -16.24 -9.47 -14.03
C THR A 26 -17.42 -8.61 -14.42
N GLU A 27 -17.59 -7.43 -13.80
CA GLU A 27 -18.61 -6.46 -14.13
C GLU A 27 -17.98 -5.31 -14.92
N GLY A 28 -17.95 -5.46 -16.25
CA GLY A 28 -17.61 -4.36 -17.16
C GLY A 28 -18.65 -3.25 -17.07
N ASP A 29 -18.52 -2.35 -16.10
CA ASP A 29 -19.37 -1.17 -15.99
C ASP A 29 -18.94 -0.14 -17.04
N ALA A 30 -19.53 -0.26 -18.23
CA ALA A 30 -19.35 0.68 -19.33
C ALA A 30 -19.90 2.10 -19.02
N GLY A 31 -20.43 2.34 -17.82
CA GLY A 31 -21.01 3.61 -17.36
C GLY A 31 -20.30 4.30 -16.19
N GLY A 32 -19.20 3.75 -15.65
CA GLY A 32 -18.48 4.35 -14.51
C GLY A 32 -17.86 5.72 -14.80
N THR A 33 -17.87 6.62 -13.79
CA THR A 33 -17.25 7.94 -13.87
C THR A 33 -15.77 7.82 -14.23
N MET A 34 -15.35 8.52 -15.28
CA MET A 34 -13.96 8.51 -15.79
C MET A 34 -12.99 9.33 -14.95
N SER A 35 -13.47 9.93 -13.85
CA SER A 35 -12.68 10.80 -13.01
C SER A 35 -13.07 10.66 -11.54
N VAL A 36 -12.08 10.79 -10.68
CA VAL A 36 -12.19 10.78 -9.22
C VAL A 36 -11.35 11.92 -8.68
N THR A 37 -11.85 12.61 -7.66
CA THR A 37 -11.11 13.65 -6.93
C THR A 37 -10.90 13.24 -5.48
N LEU A 38 -9.65 13.18 -5.03
CA LEU A 38 -9.25 12.93 -3.64
C LEU A 38 -8.29 14.05 -3.20
N HIS A 39 -8.56 14.69 -2.06
CA HIS A 39 -7.71 15.76 -1.50
C HIS A 39 -7.33 16.89 -2.49
N GLY A 40 -8.23 17.22 -3.43
CA GLY A 40 -7.99 18.24 -4.45
C GLY A 40 -7.16 17.77 -5.66
N VAL A 41 -6.68 16.52 -5.65
CA VAL A 41 -6.07 15.87 -6.81
C VAL A 41 -7.17 15.16 -7.59
N THR A 42 -7.24 15.40 -8.90
CA THR A 42 -8.25 14.79 -9.78
C THR A 42 -7.59 13.91 -10.80
N ASP A 43 -7.83 12.60 -10.71
CA ASP A 43 -7.44 11.64 -11.73
C ASP A 43 -8.54 11.56 -12.78
N THR A 44 -8.17 11.61 -14.05
CA THR A 44 -9.09 11.48 -15.18
C THR A 44 -8.50 10.50 -16.18
N LEU A 45 -9.25 9.43 -16.49
CA LEU A 45 -8.84 8.44 -17.47
C LEU A 45 -8.99 8.99 -18.88
N SER A 46 -8.00 8.72 -19.72
CA SER A 46 -8.10 8.92 -21.15
C SER A 46 -9.06 7.89 -21.80
N PRO A 47 -9.58 8.14 -23.02
CA PRO A 47 -10.49 7.23 -23.69
C PRO A 47 -9.96 5.80 -23.84
N GLU A 48 -8.67 5.64 -24.13
CA GLU A 48 -8.00 4.33 -24.24
C GLU A 48 -7.93 3.55 -22.91
N ASN A 49 -8.04 4.26 -21.79
CA ASN A 49 -8.01 3.69 -20.45
C ASN A 49 -9.40 3.53 -19.81
N LYS A 50 -10.49 3.79 -20.56
CA LYS A 50 -11.88 3.67 -20.07
C LYS A 50 -12.19 2.32 -19.44
N LYS A 51 -11.55 1.24 -19.90
CA LYS A 51 -11.68 -0.10 -19.32
C LYS A 51 -11.29 -0.20 -17.84
N TYR A 52 -10.55 0.77 -17.31
CA TYR A 52 -10.12 0.82 -15.90
C TYR A 52 -11.00 1.72 -15.02
N ALA A 53 -12.10 2.28 -15.53
CA ALA A 53 -12.97 3.18 -14.75
C ALA A 53 -13.49 2.54 -13.45
N GLY A 54 -13.90 1.27 -13.51
CA GLY A 54 -14.31 0.52 -12.31
C GLY A 54 -13.18 0.36 -11.29
N ALA A 55 -11.95 0.13 -11.76
CA ALA A 55 -10.77 0.00 -10.90
C ALA A 55 -10.38 1.35 -10.27
N LEU A 56 -10.46 2.46 -11.01
CA LEU A 56 -10.22 3.80 -10.48
C LEU A 56 -11.23 4.14 -9.38
N LYS A 57 -12.52 3.85 -9.60
CA LYS A 57 -13.57 4.04 -8.58
C LYS A 57 -13.33 3.15 -7.35
N ALA A 58 -12.97 1.88 -7.56
CA ALA A 58 -12.69 0.96 -6.45
C ALA A 58 -11.48 1.40 -5.61
N ALA A 59 -10.43 1.94 -6.25
CA ALA A 59 -9.28 2.53 -5.56
C ALA A 59 -9.69 3.77 -4.74
N ALA A 60 -10.56 4.61 -5.26
CA ALA A 60 -11.11 5.76 -4.53
C ALA A 60 -11.88 5.35 -3.27
N GLU A 61 -12.78 4.36 -3.41
CA GLU A 61 -13.53 3.81 -2.28
C GLU A 61 -12.60 3.17 -1.24
N ALA A 62 -11.57 2.45 -1.69
CA ALA A 62 -10.56 1.86 -0.82
C ALA A 62 -9.77 2.91 -0.03
N PHE A 63 -9.44 4.02 -0.69
CA PHE A 63 -8.76 5.15 -0.06
C PHE A 63 -9.62 5.74 1.06
N HIS A 64 -10.90 6.02 0.78
CA HIS A 64 -11.82 6.53 1.79
C HIS A 64 -12.06 5.55 2.95
N ASP A 65 -12.21 4.26 2.67
CA ASP A 65 -12.30 3.22 3.71
C ASP A 65 -11.06 3.24 4.62
N ALA A 66 -9.87 3.45 4.06
CA ALA A 66 -8.64 3.55 4.83
C ALA A 66 -8.58 4.86 5.66
N GLU A 67 -8.99 5.99 5.09
CA GLU A 67 -9.07 7.27 5.80
C GLU A 67 -10.02 7.22 7.00
N GLU A 68 -11.16 6.55 6.86
CA GLU A 68 -12.11 6.37 7.97
C GLU A 68 -11.42 5.67 9.15
N ILE A 69 -10.61 4.65 8.87
CA ILE A 69 -9.84 3.93 9.89
C ILE A 69 -8.79 4.85 10.53
N PHE A 70 -8.00 5.57 9.73
CA PHE A 70 -6.91 6.39 10.26
C PHE A 70 -7.39 7.63 11.01
N ASN A 71 -8.56 8.15 10.66
CA ASN A 71 -9.18 9.28 11.34
C ASN A 71 -10.06 8.87 12.53
N ASP A 72 -10.31 7.57 12.74
CA ASP A 72 -10.99 7.07 13.94
C ASP A 72 -10.11 7.35 15.18
N PRO A 73 -10.60 8.09 16.20
CA PRO A 73 -9.86 8.33 17.42
C PRO A 73 -9.38 7.04 18.11
N THR A 74 -10.13 5.95 17.97
CA THR A 74 -9.80 4.63 18.52
C THR A 74 -8.63 3.95 17.81
N TYR A 75 -8.26 4.44 16.61
CA TYR A 75 -7.06 3.97 15.92
C TYR A 75 -5.80 4.55 16.56
N ALA A 76 -5.82 5.81 16.98
CA ALA A 76 -4.64 6.49 17.53
C ALA A 76 -4.22 5.89 18.88
N ASP A 77 -5.18 5.66 19.77
CA ASP A 77 -4.97 5.05 21.09
C ASP A 77 -5.04 3.51 21.07
N LYS A 78 -5.31 2.92 19.90
CA LYS A 78 -5.52 1.48 19.69
C LYS A 78 -6.68 0.90 20.54
N THR A 79 -7.65 1.72 20.93
CA THR A 79 -8.85 1.26 21.64
C THR A 79 -9.63 0.24 20.81
N GLY A 80 -9.86 -0.95 21.37
CA GLY A 80 -10.55 -2.05 20.68
C GLY A 80 -9.70 -2.79 19.64
N TRP A 81 -8.41 -2.51 19.57
CA TRP A 81 -7.42 -3.32 18.86
C TRP A 81 -6.67 -4.20 19.87
N TRP A 82 -6.21 -5.37 19.45
CA TRP A 82 -5.29 -6.21 20.25
C TRP A 82 -3.96 -6.40 19.53
N GLU A 83 -2.90 -6.59 20.28
CA GLU A 83 -1.59 -6.96 19.74
C GLU A 83 -1.65 -8.40 19.22
N ASP A 84 -1.44 -8.58 17.92
CA ASP A 84 -1.42 -9.90 17.28
C ASP A 84 -0.01 -10.48 17.28
N LYS A 85 1.00 -9.64 16.95
CA LYS A 85 2.42 -10.01 16.90
C LYS A 85 3.31 -8.81 17.19
N THR A 86 4.51 -9.10 17.68
CA THR A 86 5.58 -8.13 17.89
C THR A 86 6.89 -8.74 17.43
N ASN A 87 7.79 -7.93 16.87
CA ASN A 87 9.15 -8.35 16.53
C ASN A 87 10.20 -7.76 17.50
N ASP A 88 11.46 -8.18 17.35
CA ASP A 88 12.57 -7.73 18.20
C ASP A 88 12.93 -6.24 17.98
N ASP A 89 12.48 -5.65 16.88
CA ASP A 89 12.66 -4.23 16.55
C ASP A 89 11.59 -3.32 17.20
N GLY A 90 10.63 -3.90 17.93
CA GLY A 90 9.55 -3.18 18.59
C GLY A 90 8.38 -2.82 17.67
N ASP A 91 8.34 -3.33 16.44
CA ASP A 91 7.18 -3.20 15.56
C ASP A 91 6.06 -4.11 16.05
N ILE A 92 4.87 -3.52 16.25
CA ILE A 92 3.69 -4.23 16.74
C ILE A 92 2.65 -4.29 15.62
N VAL A 93 2.18 -5.50 15.34
CA VAL A 93 1.00 -5.76 14.51
C VAL A 93 -0.22 -5.74 15.42
N TYR A 94 -1.15 -4.84 15.16
CA TYR A 94 -2.44 -4.78 15.83
C TYR A 94 -3.53 -5.36 14.93
N ALA A 95 -4.52 -5.99 15.54
CA ALA A 95 -5.68 -6.52 14.84
C ALA A 95 -6.99 -6.06 15.49
N LYS A 96 -8.04 -5.96 14.66
CA LYS A 96 -9.41 -5.63 15.08
C LYS A 96 -10.40 -6.38 14.18
N ASP A 97 -11.35 -7.07 14.78
CA ASP A 97 -12.44 -7.70 14.05
C ASP A 97 -13.51 -6.66 13.71
N THR A 98 -13.94 -6.64 12.45
CA THR A 98 -15.00 -5.75 11.95
C THR A 98 -16.08 -6.56 11.24
N PRO A 99 -17.26 -5.96 10.97
CA PRO A 99 -18.26 -6.60 10.11
C PRO A 99 -17.74 -6.95 8.71
N LYS A 100 -16.68 -6.28 8.22
CA LYS A 100 -16.03 -6.54 6.93
C LYS A 100 -14.95 -7.64 7.01
N GLY A 101 -14.67 -8.18 8.19
CA GLY A 101 -13.61 -9.16 8.46
C GLY A 101 -12.53 -8.64 9.42
N ARG A 102 -11.48 -9.44 9.62
CA ARG A 102 -10.34 -9.05 10.46
C ARG A 102 -9.48 -8.04 9.74
N MET A 103 -9.29 -6.88 10.36
CA MET A 103 -8.32 -5.89 9.93
C MET A 103 -7.03 -6.06 10.73
N VAL A 104 -5.90 -5.86 10.06
CA VAL A 104 -4.58 -5.81 10.68
C VAL A 104 -3.89 -4.52 10.29
N THR A 105 -3.13 -3.95 11.21
CA THR A 105 -2.33 -2.75 10.97
C THR A 105 -0.95 -2.93 11.58
N VAL A 106 0.05 -2.31 10.97
CA VAL A 106 1.41 -2.25 11.49
C VAL A 106 1.91 -0.83 11.37
N SER A 107 2.68 -0.38 12.35
CA SER A 107 3.35 0.91 12.34
C SER A 107 4.81 0.68 12.61
N ALA A 108 5.68 1.14 11.70
CA ALA A 108 7.12 0.96 11.79
C ALA A 108 7.83 2.26 11.44
N GLU A 109 8.87 2.59 12.20
CA GLU A 109 9.77 3.69 11.87
C GLU A 109 10.88 3.20 10.94
N MET A 110 10.96 3.81 9.76
CA MET A 110 11.89 3.43 8.69
C MET A 110 13.04 4.43 8.62
N PRO A 111 14.31 3.98 8.50
CA PRO A 111 15.48 4.87 8.46
C PRO A 111 15.69 5.47 7.05
N PHE A 112 14.63 5.90 6.38
CA PHE A 112 14.69 6.46 5.02
C PHE A 112 13.61 7.51 4.80
N ASP A 113 13.83 8.40 3.84
CA ASP A 113 12.88 9.46 3.53
C ASP A 113 11.66 8.93 2.77
N VAL A 114 10.53 9.63 2.94
CA VAL A 114 9.22 9.21 2.43
C VAL A 114 9.24 9.06 0.91
N ASP A 115 9.84 9.99 0.18
CA ASP A 115 9.87 9.95 -1.29
C ASP A 115 10.57 8.70 -1.82
N ASN A 116 11.67 8.31 -1.17
CA ASN A 116 12.35 7.08 -1.54
C ASN A 116 11.57 5.82 -1.12
N VAL A 117 10.92 5.81 0.05
CA VAL A 117 10.03 4.70 0.43
C VAL A 117 8.93 4.53 -0.61
N MET A 118 8.28 5.62 -1.03
CA MET A 118 7.24 5.59 -2.07
C MET A 118 7.79 5.15 -3.42
N THR A 119 9.00 5.55 -3.78
CA THR A 119 9.65 5.12 -5.03
C THR A 119 9.84 3.61 -5.07
N HIS A 120 10.46 3.02 -4.04
CA HIS A 120 10.74 1.58 -4.01
C HIS A 120 9.49 0.69 -3.83
N THR A 121 8.40 1.26 -3.29
CA THR A 121 7.20 0.47 -2.92
C THR A 121 6.06 0.64 -3.90
N TRP A 122 6.00 1.79 -4.59
CA TRP A 122 5.01 2.08 -5.62
C TRP A 122 5.67 2.15 -7.00
N LYS A 123 6.58 3.10 -7.25
CA LYS A 123 7.11 3.33 -8.62
C LYS A 123 7.89 2.12 -9.15
N ASP A 124 8.66 1.48 -8.28
CA ASP A 124 9.47 0.32 -8.58
C ASP A 124 8.82 -0.99 -8.09
N VAL A 125 7.48 -1.06 -8.06
CA VAL A 125 6.72 -2.23 -7.59
C VAL A 125 7.18 -3.54 -8.24
N ALA A 126 7.63 -3.52 -9.49
CA ALA A 126 8.15 -4.70 -10.20
C ALA A 126 9.46 -5.25 -9.59
N THR A 127 10.19 -4.45 -8.82
CA THR A 127 11.43 -4.85 -8.14
C THR A 127 11.18 -5.51 -6.78
N LEU A 128 9.96 -5.41 -6.24
CA LEU A 128 9.61 -5.97 -4.93
C LEU A 128 10.03 -7.44 -4.72
N PRO A 129 9.85 -8.36 -5.68
CA PRO A 129 10.25 -9.76 -5.49
C PRO A 129 11.77 -9.96 -5.29
N GLN A 130 12.59 -8.98 -5.67
CA GLN A 130 14.05 -9.07 -5.58
C GLN A 130 14.54 -8.96 -4.14
N TRP A 131 13.81 -8.23 -3.29
CA TRP A 131 14.24 -7.92 -1.93
C TRP A 131 13.18 -8.24 -0.87
N ASN A 132 11.91 -8.41 -1.24
CA ASN A 132 10.85 -8.87 -0.34
C ASN A 132 10.51 -10.36 -0.60
N PRO A 133 10.97 -11.30 0.24
CA PRO A 133 10.72 -12.74 0.08
C PRO A 133 9.24 -13.15 0.25
N ASN A 134 8.38 -12.26 0.76
CA ASN A 134 6.94 -12.46 0.85
C ASN A 134 6.24 -12.17 -0.48
N ILE A 135 6.90 -11.56 -1.45
CA ILE A 135 6.34 -11.27 -2.78
C ILE A 135 6.99 -12.23 -3.79
N ASN A 136 6.19 -13.12 -4.37
CA ASN A 136 6.65 -14.04 -5.41
C ASN A 136 6.75 -13.34 -6.77
N PHE A 137 5.80 -12.43 -7.02
CA PHE A 137 5.67 -11.76 -8.31
C PHE A 137 4.99 -10.41 -8.13
N ALA A 138 5.46 -9.41 -8.87
CA ALA A 138 4.81 -8.11 -8.99
C ALA A 138 5.06 -7.54 -10.39
N SER A 139 4.02 -6.99 -11.01
CA SER A 139 4.12 -6.33 -12.31
C SER A 139 3.08 -5.24 -12.47
N VAL A 140 3.42 -4.16 -13.16
CA VAL A 140 2.46 -3.14 -13.58
C VAL A 140 1.73 -3.62 -14.84
N ILE A 141 0.40 -3.68 -14.78
CA ILE A 141 -0.47 -3.98 -15.93
C ILE A 141 -0.70 -2.70 -16.75
N ALA A 142 -0.96 -1.58 -16.07
CA ALA A 142 -1.13 -0.27 -16.69
C ALA A 142 -0.92 0.85 -15.65
N SER A 143 -0.53 2.02 -16.14
CA SER A 143 -0.44 3.26 -15.37
C SER A 143 -1.33 4.34 -16.02
N PRO A 144 -2.65 4.30 -15.79
CA PRO A 144 -3.56 5.20 -16.50
C PRO A 144 -3.40 6.68 -16.13
N THR A 145 -2.92 6.99 -14.91
CA THR A 145 -2.57 8.35 -14.46
C THR A 145 -1.34 8.30 -13.57
N ASP A 146 -0.78 9.46 -13.20
CA ASP A 146 0.40 9.55 -12.32
C ASP A 146 0.12 9.10 -10.87
N ASN A 147 -1.16 9.03 -10.46
CA ASN A 147 -1.58 8.66 -9.11
C ASN A 147 -2.38 7.35 -9.06
N PHE A 148 -2.50 6.65 -10.18
CA PHE A 148 -3.27 5.40 -10.27
C PHE A 148 -2.56 4.39 -11.17
N ASP A 149 -2.21 3.25 -10.57
CA ASP A 149 -1.68 2.09 -11.27
C ASP A 149 -2.58 0.88 -11.09
N VAL A 150 -2.64 0.06 -12.14
CA VAL A 150 -3.21 -1.28 -12.09
C VAL A 150 -2.05 -2.26 -12.06
N ILE A 151 -1.93 -2.99 -10.96
CA ILE A 151 -0.82 -3.93 -10.73
C ILE A 151 -1.34 -5.36 -10.56
N ASN A 152 -0.49 -6.31 -10.92
CA ASN A 152 -0.65 -7.71 -10.54
C ASN A 152 0.43 -8.05 -9.52
N VAL A 153 0.02 -8.51 -8.35
CA VAL A 153 0.94 -8.90 -7.27
C VAL A 153 0.51 -10.27 -6.74
N MET A 154 1.47 -11.17 -6.61
CA MET A 154 1.29 -12.47 -6.00
C MET A 154 2.22 -12.59 -4.79
N GLY A 155 1.64 -12.62 -3.59
CA GLY A 155 2.35 -12.83 -2.35
C GLY A 155 2.40 -14.30 -1.92
N LYS A 156 3.28 -14.61 -0.97
CA LYS A 156 3.09 -15.69 0.01
C LYS A 156 2.15 -15.16 1.11
N ILE A 157 1.65 -16.06 1.98
CA ILE A 157 0.82 -15.67 3.14
C ILE A 157 1.54 -14.53 3.90
N MET A 158 0.91 -13.36 3.93
CA MET A 158 1.52 -12.10 4.38
C MET A 158 1.55 -12.07 5.91
N LEU A 159 2.71 -12.36 6.48
CA LEU A 159 3.03 -12.07 7.89
C LEU A 159 4.40 -11.38 7.93
N MET A 160 4.42 -10.15 8.46
CA MET A 160 5.60 -9.32 8.72
C MET A 160 6.46 -8.97 7.50
N ASP A 161 6.03 -7.96 6.74
CA ASP A 161 6.84 -7.27 5.72
C ASP A 161 7.78 -6.20 6.31
N THR A 162 7.60 -5.83 7.58
CA THR A 162 8.35 -4.74 8.23
C THR A 162 9.84 -5.02 8.34
N GLU A 163 10.23 -6.24 8.68
CA GLU A 163 11.66 -6.62 8.79
C GLU A 163 12.37 -6.57 7.44
N ASN A 164 11.73 -7.09 6.39
CA ASN A 164 12.26 -7.05 5.02
C ASN A 164 12.42 -5.61 4.53
N ASN A 165 11.39 -4.78 4.77
CA ASN A 165 11.44 -3.36 4.47
C ASN A 165 12.58 -2.68 5.24
N ARG A 166 12.70 -2.90 6.57
CA ARG A 166 13.70 -2.24 7.43
C ARG A 166 15.11 -2.58 6.96
N LYS A 167 15.36 -3.84 6.61
CA LYS A 167 16.64 -4.29 6.08
C LYS A 167 16.95 -3.59 4.75
N HIS A 168 16.04 -3.63 3.78
CA HIS A 168 16.25 -3.03 2.46
C HIS A 168 16.54 -1.53 2.55
N PHE A 169 15.69 -0.79 3.26
CA PHE A 169 15.86 0.66 3.42
C PHE A 169 17.07 1.02 4.28
N GLY A 170 17.42 0.20 5.27
CA GLY A 170 18.64 0.35 6.05
C GLY A 170 19.91 0.17 5.21
N GLU A 171 19.90 -0.76 4.24
CA GLU A 171 21.01 -0.95 3.30
C GLU A 171 21.14 0.24 2.34
N LEU A 172 20.03 0.73 1.78
CA LEU A 172 20.02 1.92 0.90
C LEU A 172 20.51 3.17 1.62
N ALA A 173 20.08 3.39 2.86
CA ALA A 173 20.54 4.51 3.69
C ALA A 173 22.06 4.47 3.91
N LYS A 174 22.63 3.29 4.19
CA LYS A 174 24.08 3.10 4.35
C LYS A 174 24.83 3.34 3.04
N GLN A 175 24.30 2.90 1.90
CA GLN A 175 24.90 3.14 0.59
C GLN A 175 24.95 4.64 0.25
N LYS A 176 23.85 5.35 0.48
CA LYS A 176 23.74 6.81 0.30
C LYS A 176 24.71 7.58 1.21
N ALA A 177 24.86 7.15 2.48
CA ALA A 177 25.79 7.76 3.43
C ALA A 177 27.27 7.56 3.03
N ASN A 178 27.59 6.46 2.36
CA ASN A 178 28.95 6.13 1.93
C ASN A 178 29.32 6.71 0.55
N GLY A 179 28.52 7.62 -0.01
CA GLY A 179 28.76 8.23 -1.32
C GLY A 179 28.49 7.31 -2.52
N GLY A 180 27.86 6.15 -2.30
CA GLY A 180 27.35 5.32 -3.38
C GLY A 180 26.07 5.91 -3.94
N ALA A 181 25.99 6.06 -5.26
CA ALA A 181 24.70 6.25 -5.91
C ALA A 181 23.84 5.03 -5.59
N ALA A 182 22.68 5.23 -4.95
CA ALA A 182 21.68 4.20 -4.80
C ALA A 182 21.37 3.67 -6.21
N LYS A 183 21.70 2.41 -6.46
CA LYS A 183 21.38 1.79 -7.75
C LYS A 183 19.93 1.35 -7.69
N ASN A 184 19.13 1.95 -8.57
CA ASN A 184 17.78 1.52 -8.90
C ASN A 184 17.79 0.10 -9.46
#